data_AF-A0A2J8S0X9-F1
#
_entry.id   AF-A0A2J8S0X9-F1
#
_cell.length_a   1.000
_cell.length_b   1.000
_cell.length_c   1.000
_cell.angle_alpha   90.00
_cell.angle_beta   90.00
_cell.angle_gamma   90.00
#
_symmetry.space_group_name_H-M   'P 1'
#
loop_
_entity.id
_entity.type
_entity.pdbx_description
1 polymer ?
#
loop_
_entity_poly.entity_id
_entity_poly.type
_entity_poly.pdbx_seq_one_letter_code
_entity_poly.pdbx_strand_id
1 'polypeptide(L)'
;RAAMPEPRGSSQLRVNAAFAARYNRYREREELQRPSSSDSQEEPAALEKQKKVRPMYLKDYERKVMLEKAGKYVDEENSDGETSNHRLQETSSQSYVEEQKQLKESFRAFVEDSEDEDSAGEGGSSLLQKRAKTRQEKAQEEADYIEWLKGQKEIRNPDSLKELTHLKEYWNDPELDEGERFLRDYILN
;
A
#
# COMPACT_ATOMS: atom_id res chain seq x y z
N ARG A 1 50.35 -41.16 -2.72
CA ARG A 1 49.27 -41.19 -1.69
C ARG A 1 49.15 -39.77 -1.15
N ALA A 2 48.19 -39.00 -1.64
CA ALA A 2 48.07 -37.56 -1.41
C ALA A 2 47.57 -37.28 0.03
N ALA A 3 48.21 -36.32 0.70
CA ALA A 3 47.81 -35.81 2.01
C ALA A 3 46.71 -34.75 1.82
N MET A 4 45.57 -34.94 2.50
CA MET A 4 44.45 -33.99 2.53
C MET A 4 44.77 -32.85 3.52
N PRO A 5 44.43 -31.58 3.21
CA PRO A 5 44.57 -30.48 4.15
C PRO A 5 43.41 -30.46 5.18
N GLU A 6 43.77 -30.26 6.45
CA GLU A 6 42.89 -30.15 7.62
C GLU A 6 41.84 -29.01 7.49
N PRO A 7 40.62 -29.18 8.04
CA PRO A 7 39.58 -28.15 8.00
C PRO A 7 39.93 -26.98 8.92
N ARG A 8 39.86 -25.75 8.37
CA ARG A 8 40.14 -24.52 9.12
C ARG A 8 39.15 -24.34 10.28
N GLY A 9 39.70 -23.94 11.42
CA GLY A 9 39.06 -23.96 12.73
C GLY A 9 37.68 -23.32 12.81
N SER A 10 36.80 -24.02 13.52
CA SER A 10 35.52 -23.50 14.01
C SER A 10 35.75 -22.27 14.88
N SER A 11 35.46 -21.09 14.35
CA SER A 11 35.42 -19.84 15.12
C SER A 11 34.31 -19.95 16.16
N GLN A 12 34.69 -20.21 17.42
CA GLN A 12 33.75 -20.21 18.54
C GLN A 12 33.09 -18.83 18.64
N LEU A 13 31.78 -18.78 18.37
CA LEU A 13 30.95 -17.60 18.51
C LEU A 13 31.05 -17.09 19.95
N ARG A 14 31.70 -15.93 20.14
CA ARG A 14 31.72 -15.27 21.45
C ARG A 14 30.47 -14.41 21.58
N VAL A 15 29.57 -14.81 22.46
CA VAL A 15 28.35 -14.03 22.75
C VAL A 15 28.76 -12.74 23.44
N ASN A 16 28.26 -11.59 22.94
CA ASN A 16 28.50 -10.30 23.56
C ASN A 16 27.76 -10.24 24.91
N ALA A 17 28.51 -10.22 26.02
CA ALA A 17 27.95 -10.24 27.37
C ALA A 17 27.03 -9.05 27.67
N ALA A 18 27.29 -7.87 27.09
CA ALA A 18 26.44 -6.70 27.28
C ALA A 18 25.07 -6.90 26.60
N PHE A 19 25.05 -7.59 25.46
CA PHE A 19 23.80 -7.97 24.80
C PHE A 19 23.01 -8.98 25.62
N ALA A 20 23.65 -10.03 26.15
CA ALA A 20 23.00 -11.02 27.00
C ALA A 20 22.40 -10.40 28.27
N ALA A 21 23.12 -9.48 28.92
CA ALA A 21 22.62 -8.77 30.10
C ALA A 21 21.40 -7.88 29.80
N ARG A 22 21.38 -7.22 28.62
CA ARG A 22 20.21 -6.44 28.18
C ARG A 22 19.00 -7.34 27.89
N TYR A 23 19.24 -8.50 27.29
CA TYR A 23 18.18 -9.46 26.99
C TYR A 23 17.57 -10.08 28.25
N ASN A 24 18.38 -10.42 29.25
CA ASN A 24 17.90 -10.93 30.54
C ASN A 24 16.97 -9.94 31.26
N ARG A 25 17.32 -8.64 31.25
CA ARG A 25 16.43 -7.58 31.79
C ARG A 25 15.12 -7.42 31.04
N TYR A 26 15.10 -7.72 29.74
CA TYR A 26 13.88 -7.67 28.94
C TYR A 26 12.98 -8.87 29.25
N ARG A 27 13.57 -10.06 29.37
CA ARG A 27 12.87 -11.30 29.74
C ARG A 27 12.22 -11.21 31.12
N GLU A 28 12.95 -10.68 32.11
CA GLU A 28 12.46 -10.52 33.48
C GLU A 28 11.29 -9.53 33.56
N ARG A 29 11.30 -8.49 32.72
CA ARG A 29 10.18 -7.54 32.58
C ARG A 29 8.95 -8.17 31.91
N GLU A 30 9.16 -9.03 30.92
CA GLU A 30 8.07 -9.74 30.25
C GLU A 30 7.43 -10.79 31.18
N GLU A 31 8.24 -11.48 31.99
CA GLU A 31 7.78 -12.48 32.96
C GLU A 31 6.98 -11.85 34.11
N LEU A 32 7.33 -10.62 34.52
CA LEU A 32 6.53 -9.80 35.46
C LEU A 32 5.21 -9.27 34.85
N GLN A 33 5.12 -9.16 33.52
CA GLN A 33 3.89 -8.75 32.82
C GLN A 33 2.98 -9.93 32.46
N ARG A 34 3.42 -11.17 32.61
CA ARG A 34 2.57 -12.36 32.50
C ARG A 34 1.87 -12.59 33.85
N PRO A 35 0.55 -12.37 33.97
CA PRO A 35 -0.15 -12.66 35.22
C PRO A 35 -0.11 -14.17 35.48
N SER A 36 0.50 -14.57 36.60
CA SER A 36 0.32 -15.91 37.17
C SER A 36 -1.15 -16.09 37.50
N SER A 37 -1.83 -17.01 36.81
CA SER A 37 -3.19 -17.38 37.17
C SER A 37 -3.14 -18.24 38.44
N SER A 38 -3.35 -17.63 39.61
CA SER A 38 -3.71 -18.37 40.82
C SER A 38 -4.67 -17.53 41.67
N ASP A 39 -5.88 -18.07 41.77
CA ASP A 39 -7.05 -17.56 42.49
C ASP A 39 -6.88 -17.60 44.02
N SER A 40 -7.32 -16.56 44.74
CA SER A 40 -7.97 -16.64 46.07
C SER A 40 -8.37 -15.25 46.59
N GLN A 41 -9.56 -15.21 47.19
CA GLN A 41 -10.41 -14.07 47.55
C GLN A 41 -9.93 -13.24 48.75
N GLU A 42 -10.24 -11.93 48.77
CA GLU A 42 -10.98 -11.23 49.85
C GLU A 42 -10.99 -9.69 49.62
N GLU A 43 -12.18 -9.10 49.66
CA GLU A 43 -12.47 -7.65 49.77
C GLU A 43 -12.58 -7.30 51.28
N PRO A 44 -12.39 -6.04 51.77
CA PRO A 44 -13.02 -4.87 51.17
C PRO A 44 -12.31 -3.49 51.28
N ALA A 45 -12.85 -2.56 50.48
CA ALA A 45 -13.08 -1.14 50.78
C ALA A 45 -12.16 -0.07 50.11
N ALA A 46 -12.84 0.73 49.27
CA ALA A 46 -12.63 2.16 49.00
C ALA A 46 -11.26 2.60 48.45
N LEU A 47 -11.03 2.33 47.16
CA LEU A 47 -10.11 3.13 46.33
C LEU A 47 -10.78 3.38 44.97
N GLU A 48 -10.66 4.62 44.49
CA GLU A 48 -11.17 5.08 43.20
C GLU A 48 -10.92 4.02 42.12
N LYS A 49 -11.98 3.66 41.40
CA LYS A 49 -11.90 2.75 40.28
C LYS A 49 -10.98 3.38 39.24
N GLN A 50 -9.68 3.10 39.31
CA GLN A 50 -8.77 3.28 38.19
C GLN A 50 -9.40 2.44 37.08
N LYS A 51 -10.06 3.11 36.14
CA LYS A 51 -10.61 2.46 34.97
C LYS A 51 -9.41 1.79 34.34
N LYS A 52 -9.35 0.44 34.43
CA LYS A 52 -8.31 -0.38 33.82
C LYS A 52 -8.14 0.16 32.41
N VAL A 53 -7.03 0.86 32.16
CA VAL A 53 -6.80 1.51 30.88
C VAL A 53 -6.79 0.35 29.90
N ARG A 54 -7.82 0.29 29.06
CA ARG A 54 -7.88 -0.74 28.01
C ARG A 54 -6.59 -0.57 27.22
N PRO A 55 -5.82 -1.64 26.99
CA PRO A 55 -4.63 -1.53 26.17
C PRO A 55 -5.06 -0.93 24.83
N MET A 56 -4.55 0.25 24.51
CA MET A 56 -4.84 0.92 23.24
C MET A 56 -4.15 0.11 22.15
N TYR A 57 -4.92 -0.33 21.17
CA TYR A 57 -4.36 -0.95 19.99
C TYR A 57 -3.88 0.13 19.01
N LEU A 58 -3.03 -0.24 18.05
CA LEU A 58 -2.49 0.70 17.05
C LEU A 58 -3.60 1.49 16.33
N LYS A 59 -4.68 0.80 15.96
CA LYS A 59 -5.89 1.41 15.36
C LYS A 59 -6.59 2.41 16.29
N ASP A 60 -6.48 2.23 17.61
CA ASP A 60 -7.10 3.13 18.58
C ASP A 60 -6.32 4.43 18.68
N TYR A 61 -4.99 4.36 18.53
CA TYR A 61 -4.12 5.53 18.45
C TYR A 61 -4.39 6.32 17.16
N GLU A 62 -4.46 5.64 16.01
CA GLU A 62 -4.83 6.26 14.73
C GLU A 62 -6.17 6.99 14.83
N ARG A 63 -7.21 6.34 15.37
CA ARG A 63 -8.52 6.98 15.59
C ARG A 63 -8.44 8.18 16.54
N LYS A 64 -7.60 8.11 17.58
CA LYS A 64 -7.38 9.22 18.51
C LYS A 64 -6.68 10.40 17.85
N VAL A 65 -5.67 10.16 17.01
CA VAL A 65 -4.98 11.21 16.24
C VAL A 65 -5.96 11.89 15.27
N MET A 66 -6.81 11.12 14.60
CA MET A 66 -7.84 11.68 13.71
C MET A 66 -8.87 12.55 14.45
N LEU A 67 -9.38 12.09 15.59
CA LEU A 67 -10.43 12.80 16.33
C LEU A 67 -9.91 13.99 17.16
N GLU A 68 -8.76 13.84 17.82
CA GLU A 68 -8.24 14.85 18.76
C GLU A 68 -7.23 15.80 18.11
N LYS A 69 -6.46 15.32 17.12
CA LYS A 69 -5.37 16.06 16.47
C LYS A 69 -5.62 16.36 15.00
N ALA A 70 -6.85 16.16 14.53
CA ALA A 70 -7.25 16.36 13.14
C ALA A 70 -6.34 15.63 12.13
N GLY A 71 -5.78 14.48 12.54
CA GLY A 71 -4.87 13.69 11.71
C GLY A 71 -3.40 14.11 11.76
N LYS A 72 -3.03 15.14 12.54
CA LYS A 72 -1.63 15.60 12.69
C LYS A 72 -0.89 14.79 13.74
N TYR A 73 0.21 14.17 13.36
CA TYR A 73 1.07 13.44 14.30
C TYR A 73 2.01 14.41 15.01
N VAL A 74 2.38 14.09 16.26
CA VAL A 74 3.26 14.93 17.09
C VAL A 74 4.65 15.13 16.45
N ASP A 75 5.08 14.19 15.60
CA ASP A 75 6.33 14.29 14.85
C ASP A 75 6.25 15.33 13.69
N GLU A 76 5.04 15.59 13.18
CA GLU A 76 4.79 16.61 12.15
C GLU A 76 4.72 18.04 12.73
N GLU A 77 4.65 18.21 14.05
CA GLU A 77 4.66 19.53 14.70
C GLU A 77 6.08 20.13 14.77
N ASN A 78 7.12 19.29 14.78
CA ASN A 78 8.53 19.71 14.76
C ASN A 78 9.13 19.76 13.35
N SER A 79 8.44 19.20 12.36
CA SER A 79 8.75 19.42 10.94
C SER A 79 8.01 20.67 10.50
N ASP A 80 8.64 21.51 9.69
CA ASP A 80 8.05 22.72 9.12
C ASP A 80 6.82 22.40 8.22
N GLY A 81 5.65 22.24 8.85
CA GLY A 81 4.35 22.02 8.19
C GLY A 81 3.85 23.16 7.30
N GLU A 82 4.73 24.07 6.88
CA GLU A 82 4.50 25.15 5.91
C GLU A 82 4.26 24.60 4.49
N THR A 83 4.85 23.46 4.13
CA THR A 83 4.82 22.97 2.74
C THR A 83 3.43 22.54 2.25
N SER A 84 2.60 21.99 3.14
CA SER A 84 1.30 21.42 2.74
C SER A 84 0.21 22.50 2.61
N ASN A 85 0.17 23.45 3.55
CA ASN A 85 -0.81 24.53 3.54
C ASN A 85 -0.52 25.57 2.45
N HIS A 86 0.76 25.88 2.21
CA HIS A 86 1.17 26.77 1.13
C HIS A 86 0.79 26.20 -0.24
N ARG A 87 1.05 24.91 -0.47
CA ARG A 87 0.71 24.23 -1.73
C ARG A 87 -0.80 24.23 -2.00
N LEU A 88 -1.62 24.00 -0.96
CA LEU A 88 -3.08 24.06 -1.08
C LEU A 88 -3.60 25.46 -1.36
N GLN A 89 -2.98 26.49 -0.78
CA GLN A 89 -3.31 27.88 -1.08
C GLN A 89 -2.94 28.26 -2.52
N GLU A 90 -1.76 27.84 -3.00
CA GLU A 90 -1.32 28.07 -4.37
C GLU A 90 -2.23 27.41 -5.39
N THR A 91 -2.64 26.15 -5.17
CA THR A 91 -3.57 25.45 -6.06
C THR A 91 -4.97 26.06 -6.02
N SER A 92 -5.45 26.48 -4.85
CA SER A 92 -6.79 27.08 -4.72
C SER A 92 -6.98 28.40 -5.49
N SER A 93 -5.88 29.06 -5.87
CA SER A 93 -5.89 30.31 -6.65
C SER A 93 -5.95 30.07 -8.17
N GLN A 94 -5.68 28.85 -8.63
CA GLN A 94 -5.55 28.51 -10.05
C GLN A 94 -6.84 27.89 -10.59
N SER A 95 -7.12 28.11 -11.87
CA SER A 95 -8.18 27.37 -12.54
C SER A 95 -7.78 25.91 -12.72
N TYR A 96 -8.73 24.98 -12.71
CA TYR A 96 -8.49 23.56 -12.98
C TYR A 96 -7.63 23.30 -14.24
N VAL A 97 -7.85 24.08 -15.31
CA VAL A 97 -7.08 23.96 -16.56
C VAL A 97 -5.61 24.36 -16.36
N GLU A 98 -5.38 25.37 -15.53
CA GLU A 98 -4.07 25.90 -15.19
C GLU A 98 -3.33 24.96 -14.23
N GLU A 99 -4.01 24.41 -13.24
CA GLU A 99 -3.49 23.34 -12.37
C GLU A 99 -3.08 22.11 -13.20
N GLN A 100 -3.93 21.67 -14.14
CA GLN A 100 -3.60 20.55 -15.03
C GLN A 100 -2.36 20.86 -15.88
N LYS A 101 -2.22 22.10 -16.35
CA LYS A 101 -1.07 22.52 -17.14
C LYS A 101 0.20 22.51 -16.28
N GLN A 102 0.16 23.08 -15.08
CA GLN A 102 1.28 23.08 -14.15
C GLN A 102 1.69 21.67 -13.74
N LEU A 103 0.71 20.80 -13.49
CA LEU A 103 0.96 19.40 -13.19
C LEU A 103 1.66 18.72 -14.38
N LYS A 104 1.16 18.92 -15.60
CA LYS A 104 1.78 18.37 -16.82
C LYS A 104 3.19 18.91 -17.06
N GLU A 105 3.42 20.19 -16.82
CA GLU A 105 4.74 20.83 -16.95
C GLU A 105 5.72 20.31 -15.89
N SER A 106 5.26 20.11 -14.66
CA SER A 106 6.08 19.53 -13.57
C SER A 106 6.55 18.11 -13.90
N PHE A 107 5.73 17.30 -14.59
CA PHE A 107 6.13 15.97 -15.06
C PHE A 107 6.96 16.02 -16.33
N ARG A 108 6.76 17.02 -17.20
CA ARG A 108 7.52 17.17 -18.45
C ARG A 108 9.00 17.45 -18.17
N ALA A 109 9.30 18.32 -17.22
CA ALA A 109 10.68 18.59 -16.80
C ALA A 109 11.41 17.30 -16.38
N PHE A 110 10.70 16.38 -15.71
CA PHE A 110 11.26 15.09 -15.32
C PHE A 110 11.50 14.14 -16.51
N VAL A 111 10.63 14.19 -17.55
CA VAL A 111 10.75 13.32 -18.73
C VAL A 111 11.81 13.83 -19.71
N GLU A 112 11.88 15.14 -19.96
CA GLU A 112 12.84 15.74 -20.90
C GLU A 112 14.29 15.63 -20.37
N ASP A 113 14.51 15.74 -19.05
CA ASP A 113 15.82 15.53 -18.41
C ASP A 113 16.31 14.07 -18.48
N SER A 114 15.44 13.14 -18.89
CA SER A 114 15.78 11.72 -19.09
C SER A 114 16.24 11.35 -20.51
N GLU A 115 16.23 12.30 -21.45
CA GLU A 115 16.69 12.09 -22.83
C GLU A 115 18.14 12.54 -23.09
N ASP A 116 18.79 13.23 -22.14
CA ASP A 116 20.20 13.65 -22.25
C ASP A 116 21.11 12.61 -21.56
N GLU A 117 21.60 11.65 -22.35
CA GLU A 117 22.29 10.44 -21.88
C GLU A 117 23.76 10.66 -21.43
N ASP A 118 24.13 11.84 -20.91
CA ASP A 118 25.52 12.14 -20.53
C ASP A 118 25.71 12.92 -19.20
N SER A 119 24.68 13.14 -18.39
CA SER A 119 24.86 13.80 -17.08
C SER A 119 25.26 12.82 -15.98
N ALA A 120 26.54 12.44 -15.99
CA ALA A 120 27.23 11.86 -14.83
C ALA A 120 27.41 12.94 -13.74
N GLY A 121 26.29 13.35 -13.12
CA GLY A 121 26.22 14.41 -12.13
C GLY A 121 25.30 14.03 -10.99
N GLU A 122 25.89 13.85 -9.81
CA GLU A 122 25.26 13.49 -8.54
C GLU A 122 24.19 14.52 -8.12
N GLY A 123 22.91 14.20 -8.39
CA GLY A 123 21.75 14.84 -7.76
C GLY A 123 20.79 15.51 -8.74
N GLY A 124 19.73 14.80 -9.16
CA GLY A 124 18.60 15.46 -9.84
C GLY A 124 17.51 14.56 -10.44
N SER A 125 17.84 13.41 -11.04
CA SER A 125 16.91 12.72 -11.96
C SER A 125 16.51 11.29 -11.56
N SER A 126 16.94 10.78 -10.39
CA SER A 126 16.81 9.37 -10.00
C SER A 126 15.44 8.95 -9.39
N LEU A 127 14.41 9.80 -9.43
CA LEU A 127 13.11 9.46 -8.81
C LEU A 127 12.31 8.39 -9.57
N LEU A 128 12.47 8.29 -10.90
CA LEU A 128 11.87 7.22 -11.71
C LEU A 128 12.88 6.71 -12.74
N GLN A 129 13.26 5.44 -12.62
CA GLN A 129 14.15 4.79 -13.59
C GLN A 129 13.33 4.11 -14.68
N LYS A 130 13.60 4.43 -15.96
CA LYS A 130 12.98 3.73 -17.09
C LYS A 130 13.43 2.27 -17.08
N ARG A 131 12.49 1.34 -16.85
CA ARG A 131 12.80 -0.09 -16.92
C ARG A 131 13.06 -0.49 -18.38
N ALA A 132 14.27 -0.93 -18.67
CA ALA A 132 14.61 -1.52 -19.96
C ALA A 132 13.88 -2.87 -20.09
N LYS A 133 12.80 -2.90 -20.86
CA LYS A 133 12.02 -4.13 -21.13
C LYS A 133 12.87 -5.11 -21.93
N THR A 134 12.87 -6.38 -21.52
CA THR A 134 13.53 -7.43 -22.30
C THR A 134 12.73 -7.73 -23.58
N ARG A 135 13.38 -8.29 -24.61
CA ARG A 135 12.71 -8.68 -25.86
C ARG A 135 11.53 -9.64 -25.63
N GLN A 136 11.64 -10.51 -24.63
CA GLN A 136 10.59 -11.45 -24.25
C GLN A 136 9.38 -10.76 -23.64
N GLU A 137 9.59 -9.82 -22.72
CA GLU A 137 8.52 -9.06 -22.05
C GLU A 137 7.75 -8.21 -23.07
N LYS A 138 8.47 -7.56 -24.01
CA LYS A 138 7.84 -6.82 -25.11
C LYS A 138 6.98 -7.71 -26.02
N ALA A 139 7.46 -8.91 -26.35
CA ALA A 139 6.70 -9.84 -27.19
C ALA A 139 5.42 -10.34 -26.49
N GLN A 140 5.47 -10.55 -25.16
CA GLN A 140 4.29 -10.89 -24.38
C GLN A 140 3.29 -9.74 -24.35
N GLU A 141 3.75 -8.51 -24.08
CA GLU A 141 2.89 -7.33 -24.12
C GLU A 141 2.26 -7.11 -25.51
N GLU A 142 3.00 -7.34 -26.59
CA GLU A 142 2.46 -7.26 -27.95
C GLU A 142 1.41 -8.33 -28.22
N ALA A 143 1.61 -9.56 -27.74
CA ALA A 143 0.62 -10.63 -27.84
C ALA A 143 -0.66 -10.28 -27.06
N ASP A 144 -0.52 -9.82 -25.81
CA ASP A 144 -1.61 -9.38 -24.96
C ASP A 144 -2.33 -8.16 -25.55
N TYR A 145 -1.59 -7.24 -26.18
CA TYR A 145 -2.15 -6.08 -26.85
C TYR A 145 -2.95 -6.49 -28.09
N ILE A 146 -2.45 -7.44 -28.88
CA ILE A 146 -3.18 -8.01 -30.02
C ILE A 146 -4.44 -8.74 -29.54
N GLU A 147 -4.37 -9.50 -28.45
CA GLU A 147 -5.53 -10.15 -27.84
C GLU A 147 -6.57 -9.14 -27.34
N TRP A 148 -6.10 -8.07 -26.70
CA TRP A 148 -6.95 -6.96 -26.28
C TRP A 148 -7.61 -6.25 -27.47
N LEU A 149 -6.86 -5.97 -28.53
CA LEU A 149 -7.39 -5.38 -29.77
C LEU A 149 -8.42 -6.27 -30.46
N LYS A 150 -8.25 -7.59 -30.37
CA LYS A 150 -9.24 -8.55 -30.87
C LYS A 150 -10.54 -8.54 -30.06
N GLY A 151 -10.60 -7.80 -28.95
CA GLY A 151 -11.74 -7.82 -28.04
C GLY A 151 -11.92 -9.17 -27.34
N GLN A 152 -10.93 -10.05 -27.43
CA GLN A 152 -10.93 -11.38 -26.84
C GLN A 152 -10.36 -11.38 -25.42
N LYS A 153 -10.25 -10.21 -24.75
CA LYS A 153 -10.01 -10.22 -23.31
C LYS A 153 -11.15 -10.99 -22.68
N GLU A 154 -10.82 -12.23 -22.36
CA GLU A 154 -11.49 -13.17 -21.50
C GLU A 154 -12.44 -12.39 -20.60
N ILE A 155 -13.72 -12.75 -20.62
CA ILE A 155 -14.64 -12.35 -19.57
C ILE A 155 -14.03 -12.93 -18.29
N ARG A 156 -13.12 -12.15 -17.68
CA ARG A 156 -12.07 -12.62 -16.77
C ARG A 156 -12.65 -13.15 -15.46
N ASN A 157 -13.95 -12.96 -15.30
CA ASN A 157 -14.73 -13.45 -14.20
C ASN A 157 -15.84 -14.38 -14.72
N PRO A 158 -15.88 -15.66 -14.31
CA PRO A 158 -17.00 -16.54 -14.64
C PRO A 158 -18.35 -15.98 -14.16
N ASP A 159 -18.36 -15.08 -13.18
CA ASP A 159 -19.59 -14.44 -12.70
C ASP A 159 -20.14 -13.40 -13.69
N SER A 160 -19.30 -12.62 -14.38
CA SER A 160 -19.78 -11.71 -15.42
C SER A 160 -20.25 -12.46 -16.67
N LEU A 161 -19.70 -13.65 -16.94
CA LEU A 161 -20.25 -14.59 -17.92
C LEU A 161 -21.67 -15.01 -17.56
N LYS A 162 -21.92 -15.39 -16.30
CA LYS A 162 -23.27 -15.78 -15.83
C LYS A 162 -24.27 -14.62 -15.93
N GLU A 163 -23.88 -13.42 -15.51
CA GLU A 163 -24.72 -12.22 -15.62
C GLU A 163 -25.10 -11.93 -17.08
N LEU A 164 -24.13 -12.02 -17.99
CA LEU A 164 -24.37 -11.86 -19.44
C LEU A 164 -25.24 -12.98 -20.01
N THR A 165 -25.15 -14.21 -19.52
CA THR A 165 -26.04 -15.30 -19.97
C THR A 165 -27.49 -15.04 -19.59
N HIS A 166 -27.76 -14.63 -18.34
CA HIS A 166 -29.13 -14.33 -17.91
C HIS A 166 -29.75 -13.18 -18.71
N LEU A 167 -28.97 -12.12 -18.94
CA LEU A 167 -29.42 -10.99 -19.75
C LEU A 167 -29.67 -11.41 -21.22
N LYS A 168 -28.79 -12.24 -21.78
CA LYS A 168 -28.93 -12.78 -23.13
C LYS A 168 -30.18 -13.66 -23.25
N GLU A 169 -30.46 -14.52 -22.27
CA GLU A 169 -31.66 -15.35 -22.24
C GLU A 169 -32.92 -14.48 -22.20
N TYR A 170 -32.94 -13.47 -21.32
CA TYR A 170 -34.06 -12.53 -21.21
C TYR A 170 -34.34 -11.78 -22.52
N TRP A 171 -33.31 -11.23 -23.17
CA TRP A 171 -33.47 -10.44 -24.40
C TRP A 171 -33.88 -11.27 -25.63
N ASN A 172 -33.70 -12.59 -25.56
CA ASN A 172 -34.10 -13.53 -26.60
C ASN A 172 -35.47 -14.18 -26.33
N ASP A 173 -36.11 -13.88 -25.20
CA ASP A 173 -37.44 -14.39 -24.87
C ASP A 173 -38.51 -13.75 -25.80
N PRO A 174 -39.35 -14.54 -26.50
CA PRO A 174 -40.44 -14.01 -27.31
C PRO A 174 -41.55 -13.31 -26.50
N GLU A 175 -41.61 -13.47 -25.18
CA GLU A 175 -42.66 -12.88 -24.32
C GLU A 175 -42.29 -11.51 -23.71
N LEU A 176 -41.24 -10.84 -24.20
CA LEU A 176 -40.83 -9.49 -23.75
C LEU A 176 -41.93 -8.44 -23.98
N ASP A 177 -42.03 -7.50 -23.05
CA ASP A 177 -42.97 -6.37 -23.16
C ASP A 177 -42.62 -5.47 -24.36
N GLU A 178 -43.60 -4.72 -24.87
CA GLU A 178 -43.42 -3.84 -26.04
C GLU A 178 -42.31 -2.81 -25.81
N GLY A 179 -42.20 -2.27 -24.59
CA GLY A 179 -41.14 -1.33 -24.24
C GLY A 179 -39.74 -1.96 -24.21
N GLU A 180 -39.63 -3.22 -23.78
CA GLU A 180 -38.36 -3.93 -23.71
C GLU A 180 -37.90 -4.44 -25.08
N ARG A 181 -38.85 -4.88 -25.91
CA ARG A 181 -38.59 -5.18 -27.32
C ARG A 181 -38.10 -3.95 -28.07
N PHE A 182 -38.72 -2.79 -27.83
CA PHE A 182 -38.26 -1.52 -28.39
C PHE A 182 -36.84 -1.18 -27.93
N LEU A 183 -36.54 -1.29 -26.63
CA LEU A 183 -35.19 -1.04 -26.11
C LEU A 183 -34.15 -1.99 -26.71
N ARG A 184 -34.50 -3.27 -26.85
CA ARG A 184 -33.65 -4.27 -27.51
C ARG A 184 -33.31 -3.85 -28.93
N ASP A 185 -34.34 -3.57 -29.72
CA ASP A 185 -34.19 -3.22 -31.13
C ASP A 185 -33.51 -1.85 -31.30
N TYR A 186 -33.64 -0.93 -30.34
CA TYR A 186 -32.96 0.37 -30.34
C TYR A 186 -31.46 0.28 -30.02
N ILE A 187 -31.06 -0.63 -29.13
CA ILE A 187 -29.65 -0.81 -28.74
C ILE A 187 -28.89 -1.69 -29.75
N LEU A 188 -29.58 -2.58 -30.47
CA LEU A 188 -28.96 -3.55 -31.39
C LEU A 188 -29.01 -3.15 -32.88
N ASN A 189 -29.65 -2.04 -33.25
CA ASN A 189 -29.63 -1.46 -34.60
C ASN A 189 -28.73 -0.21 -34.65
#